data_AF-A0A316LSI1-F1
#
_entry.id   AF-A0A316LSI1-F1
#
_cell.length_a   1.000
_cell.length_b   1.000
_cell.length_c   1.000
_cell.angle_alpha   90.00
_cell.angle_beta   90.00
_cell.angle_gamma   90.00
#
_symmetry.space_group_name_H-M   'P 1'
#
loop_
_entity.id
_entity.type
_entity.pdbx_description
1 polymer ?
#
loop_
_entity_poly.entity_id
_entity_poly.type
_entity_poly.pdbx_seq_one_letter_code
_entity_poly.pdbx_strand_id
1 'polypeptide(L)'
;MGRYGDADLQWLVSRNAENKLILVMSTESMTALGSKILDAAEPSNGNSDRQKYGNNRYIYTNLHQWLNAEKGANQWFVKAQTYDAPPDYTNVAGFLNGWKKEELDLLELAEWTVTKSGIDGSGKETFRSRVVLPSTTEMGFSSEDGGSKLDIFNSDSDRQAGSTYWTRTPFPTSACINYQVKSDGTQYSGGYNSYDGAIRPICSIPETTLVSDTPDSDGCYTFIFTPPLERTVVWDKKKEFYARQFTYNSKKQYQTMLEGAIAYLPIMPDGQELSKLPSKSKVKLGKFNGNPLKWLVCRDSADQSLRLILDGESVGVIGNKMFDNKEPNNSNSNRRVYGNNRYIWSNIRQWLNSSSPANSWYSSQHSADAPPNYTNVAGFLNGWTEKEISVLENASWVVTKHSVDGGGSESFQNRIVLPSTAEMGLESGTGGSKLDIFNNDGDRVVTGKYYWCRTPYPPNSNSVRCVHSSGTLYSYDANYTGYGVRPLCKPLSNTLVSIESDSEGCFTIV
;
A
#
# COMPACT_ATOMS: atom_id res chain seq x y z
N MET A 1 -16.94 -6.04 -22.45
CA MET A 1 -16.17 -6.05 -21.17
C MET A 1 -17.13 -5.82 -20.05
N GLY A 2 -17.33 -6.81 -19.19
CA GLY A 2 -18.27 -6.70 -18.09
C GLY A 2 -19.73 -6.71 -18.55
N ARG A 3 -20.60 -6.73 -17.55
CA ARG A 3 -22.05 -6.78 -17.69
C ARG A 3 -22.70 -5.79 -16.73
N TYR A 4 -23.86 -5.27 -17.09
CA TYR A 4 -24.69 -4.51 -16.17
C TYR A 4 -26.15 -4.94 -16.31
N GLY A 5 -26.72 -5.48 -15.24
CA GLY A 5 -27.97 -6.22 -15.32
C GLY A 5 -27.84 -7.40 -16.29
N ASP A 6 -28.76 -7.49 -17.24
CA ASP A 6 -28.76 -8.56 -18.25
C ASP A 6 -27.97 -8.20 -19.53
N ALA A 7 -27.39 -7.00 -19.62
CA ALA A 7 -26.68 -6.52 -20.81
C ALA A 7 -25.17 -6.77 -20.72
N ASP A 8 -24.59 -7.33 -21.78
CA ASP A 8 -23.15 -7.30 -22.04
C ASP A 8 -22.75 -5.90 -22.50
N LEU A 9 -21.67 -5.36 -21.94
CA LEU A 9 -21.23 -3.99 -22.23
C LEU A 9 -20.20 -3.97 -23.35
N GLN A 10 -20.46 -3.12 -24.33
CA GLN A 10 -19.63 -2.85 -25.49
C GLN A 10 -18.82 -1.57 -25.30
N TRP A 11 -17.58 -1.60 -25.77
CA TRP A 11 -16.60 -0.54 -25.57
C TRP A 11 -15.89 -0.25 -26.88
N LEU A 12 -15.74 1.03 -27.19
CA LEU A 12 -14.94 1.54 -28.28
C LEU A 12 -13.48 1.64 -27.82
N VAL A 13 -12.57 1.28 -28.71
CA VAL A 13 -11.13 1.39 -28.48
C VAL A 13 -10.65 2.77 -28.91
N SER A 14 -9.92 3.44 -28.03
CA SER A 14 -9.31 4.75 -28.28
C SER A 14 -7.92 4.82 -27.66
N ARG A 15 -7.13 5.81 -28.09
CA ARG A 15 -5.85 6.15 -27.49
C ARG A 15 -5.81 7.62 -27.09
N ASN A 16 -5.09 7.87 -26.03
CA ASN A 16 -4.81 9.22 -25.55
C ASN A 16 -3.53 9.79 -26.22
N ALA A 17 -3.10 11.01 -25.86
CA ALA A 17 -1.95 11.65 -26.50
C ALA A 17 -0.61 10.93 -26.22
N GLU A 18 -0.50 10.24 -25.09
CA GLU A 18 0.64 9.39 -24.73
C GLU A 18 0.54 7.98 -25.33
N ASN A 19 -0.38 7.77 -26.28
CA ASN A 19 -0.67 6.51 -26.95
C ASN A 19 -1.24 5.42 -26.03
N LYS A 20 -1.63 5.74 -24.78
CA LYS A 20 -2.20 4.78 -23.83
C LYS A 20 -3.57 4.29 -24.30
N LEU A 21 -3.81 2.98 -24.16
CA LEU A 21 -5.10 2.36 -24.47
C LEU A 21 -6.19 2.77 -23.47
N ILE A 22 -7.29 3.32 -24.01
CA ILE A 22 -8.48 3.75 -23.29
C ILE A 22 -9.71 3.13 -23.94
N LEU A 23 -10.55 2.51 -23.13
CA LEU A 23 -11.87 2.05 -23.55
C LEU A 23 -12.91 3.11 -23.24
N VAL A 24 -13.77 3.39 -24.22
CA VAL A 24 -14.87 4.35 -24.11
C VAL A 24 -16.18 3.60 -24.27
N MET A 25 -17.14 3.78 -23.35
CA MET A 25 -18.43 3.10 -23.46
C MET A 25 -19.13 3.42 -24.80
N SER A 26 -19.59 2.37 -25.48
CA SER A 26 -20.33 2.52 -26.73
C SER A 26 -21.72 3.12 -26.49
N THR A 27 -22.28 3.76 -27.52
CA THR A 27 -23.61 4.38 -27.44
C THR A 27 -24.72 3.36 -27.19
N GLU A 28 -24.57 2.15 -27.71
CA GLU A 28 -25.49 1.02 -27.57
C GLU A 28 -25.61 0.63 -26.09
N SER A 29 -24.46 0.60 -25.39
CA SER A 29 -24.38 0.17 -23.99
C SER A 29 -24.75 1.26 -22.97
N MET A 30 -24.74 2.54 -23.37
CA MET A 30 -25.17 3.64 -22.49
C MET A 30 -26.61 3.46 -22.00
N THR A 31 -27.49 2.92 -22.85
CA THR A 31 -28.92 2.74 -22.51
C THR A 31 -29.14 1.78 -21.35
N ALA A 32 -28.29 0.75 -21.21
CA ALA A 32 -28.37 -0.23 -20.13
C ALA A 32 -28.11 0.39 -18.73
N LEU A 33 -27.36 1.50 -18.67
CA LEU A 33 -27.02 2.17 -17.41
C LEU A 33 -28.15 3.06 -16.89
N GLY A 34 -29.08 3.43 -17.78
CA GLY A 34 -30.07 4.47 -17.54
C GLY A 34 -29.45 5.85 -17.30
N SER A 35 -30.31 6.82 -17.02
CA SER A 35 -29.86 8.15 -16.59
C SER A 35 -29.73 8.19 -15.07
N LYS A 36 -28.78 9.00 -14.58
CA LYS A 36 -28.55 9.22 -13.15
C LYS A 36 -28.16 10.67 -12.91
N ILE A 37 -28.54 11.18 -11.73
CA ILE A 37 -27.95 12.40 -11.19
C ILE A 37 -26.44 12.21 -10.97
N LEU A 38 -25.67 13.26 -11.17
CA LEU A 38 -24.23 13.23 -10.90
C LEU A 38 -24.00 13.13 -9.39
N ASP A 39 -24.72 13.95 -8.63
CA ASP A 39 -24.60 14.04 -7.18
C ASP A 39 -25.92 14.47 -6.54
N ALA A 40 -26.22 13.93 -5.36
CA ALA A 40 -27.43 14.25 -4.61
C ALA A 40 -27.36 15.63 -3.98
N ALA A 41 -28.52 16.28 -3.85
CA ALA A 41 -28.65 17.51 -3.08
C ALA A 41 -28.11 17.32 -1.64
N GLU A 42 -27.41 18.32 -1.11
CA GLU A 42 -26.72 18.25 0.19
C GLU A 42 -27.38 19.21 1.21
N PRO A 43 -28.51 18.86 1.86
CA PRO A 43 -29.39 19.86 2.51
C PRO A 43 -28.74 20.62 3.68
N SER A 44 -27.67 20.08 4.25
CA SER A 44 -26.91 20.70 5.35
C SER A 44 -25.67 21.46 4.90
N ASN A 45 -25.39 21.55 3.59
CA ASN A 45 -24.24 22.29 3.07
C ASN A 45 -24.41 23.80 3.28
N GLY A 46 -23.34 24.54 3.57
CA GLY A 46 -23.40 26.00 3.71
C GLY A 46 -23.62 26.76 2.39
N ASN A 47 -23.37 26.12 1.24
CA ASN A 47 -23.59 26.68 -0.09
C ASN A 47 -25.01 26.37 -0.59
N SER A 48 -25.79 27.41 -0.90
CA SER A 48 -27.21 27.28 -1.29
C SER A 48 -27.46 26.49 -2.57
N ASP A 49 -26.48 26.43 -3.47
CA ASP A 49 -26.60 25.68 -4.71
C ASP A 49 -26.35 24.20 -4.47
N ARG A 50 -25.34 23.85 -3.67
CA ARG A 50 -25.08 22.46 -3.24
C ARG A 50 -26.22 21.88 -2.43
N GLN A 51 -26.89 22.71 -1.61
CA GLN A 51 -28.10 22.31 -0.88
C GLN A 51 -29.21 21.77 -1.77
N LYS A 52 -29.33 22.29 -2.99
CA LYS A 52 -30.44 21.97 -3.91
C LYS A 52 -30.05 20.98 -4.98
N TYR A 53 -28.80 21.06 -5.44
CA TYR A 53 -28.39 20.43 -6.69
C TYR A 53 -27.21 19.48 -6.55
N GLY A 54 -26.58 19.40 -5.37
CA GLY A 54 -25.40 18.56 -5.14
C GLY A 54 -24.09 19.25 -5.52
N ASN A 55 -22.98 18.52 -5.37
CA ASN A 55 -21.62 19.01 -5.53
C ASN A 55 -21.06 18.69 -6.92
N ASN A 56 -20.34 19.65 -7.52
CA ASN A 56 -19.71 19.45 -8.83
C ASN A 56 -18.28 18.97 -8.80
N ARG A 57 -17.71 18.80 -7.61
CA ARG A 57 -16.38 18.24 -7.45
C ARG A 57 -16.41 16.73 -7.63
N TYR A 58 -16.09 16.29 -8.85
CA TYR A 58 -16.27 14.92 -9.34
C TYR A 58 -15.86 13.81 -8.36
N ILE A 59 -14.71 13.96 -7.69
CA ILE A 59 -14.17 12.95 -6.76
C ILE A 59 -15.05 12.69 -5.53
N TYR A 60 -16.00 13.57 -5.25
CA TYR A 60 -16.97 13.42 -4.15
C TYR A 60 -18.35 13.03 -4.64
N THR A 61 -18.57 12.94 -5.95
CA THR A 61 -19.89 12.71 -6.51
C THR A 61 -20.37 11.29 -6.28
N ASN A 62 -21.66 11.12 -6.02
CA ASN A 62 -22.24 9.79 -5.88
C ASN A 62 -22.07 8.93 -7.15
N LEU A 63 -22.10 9.56 -8.34
CA LEU A 63 -21.92 8.83 -9.59
C LEU A 63 -20.51 8.26 -9.75
N HIS A 64 -19.48 8.99 -9.29
CA HIS A 64 -18.10 8.48 -9.26
C HIS A 64 -17.96 7.26 -8.35
N GLN A 65 -18.61 7.29 -7.18
CA GLN A 65 -18.67 6.13 -6.28
C GLN A 65 -19.38 4.94 -6.94
N TRP A 66 -20.55 5.18 -7.56
CA TRP A 66 -21.33 4.13 -8.22
C TRP A 66 -20.57 3.47 -9.38
N LEU A 67 -19.84 4.27 -10.19
CA LEU A 67 -19.01 3.78 -11.29
C LEU A 67 -17.88 2.83 -10.85
N ASN A 68 -17.43 2.92 -9.59
CA ASN A 68 -16.33 2.10 -9.05
C ASN A 68 -16.82 1.10 -8.00
N ALA A 69 -18.12 0.91 -7.86
CA ALA A 69 -18.69 0.04 -6.85
C ALA A 69 -18.88 -1.39 -7.35
N GLU A 70 -18.22 -2.35 -6.69
CA GLU A 70 -18.44 -3.80 -6.88
C GLU A 70 -19.59 -4.33 -6.00
N LYS A 71 -20.15 -3.49 -5.14
CA LYS A 71 -21.18 -3.88 -4.15
C LYS A 71 -22.60 -3.86 -4.75
N GLY A 72 -23.48 -4.66 -4.15
CA GLY A 72 -24.88 -4.75 -4.57
C GLY A 72 -25.72 -3.51 -4.21
N ALA A 73 -27.01 -3.59 -4.56
CA ALA A 73 -28.00 -2.57 -4.23
C ALA A 73 -28.01 -2.23 -2.73
N ASN A 74 -28.09 -0.93 -2.40
CA ASN A 74 -28.10 -0.37 -1.05
C ASN A 74 -26.81 -0.61 -0.22
N GLN A 75 -25.70 -1.03 -0.85
CA GLN A 75 -24.46 -1.36 -0.13
C GLN A 75 -23.25 -0.50 -0.53
N TRP A 76 -23.32 0.17 -1.67
CA TRP A 76 -22.17 0.87 -2.25
C TRP A 76 -21.96 2.29 -1.73
N PHE A 77 -23.04 3.01 -1.41
CA PHE A 77 -22.94 4.41 -0.99
C PHE A 77 -22.27 4.53 0.39
N VAL A 78 -21.25 5.38 0.45
CA VAL A 78 -20.63 5.85 1.69
C VAL A 78 -20.43 7.36 1.55
N LYS A 79 -20.66 8.12 2.62
CA LYS A 79 -20.42 9.57 2.58
C LYS A 79 -18.96 9.84 2.23
N ALA A 80 -18.72 10.48 1.08
CA ALA A 80 -17.38 10.91 0.67
C ALA A 80 -16.95 12.21 1.39
N GLN A 81 -17.93 12.99 1.86
CA GLN A 81 -17.70 14.22 2.61
C GLN A 81 -18.83 14.51 3.62
N THR A 82 -18.63 15.49 4.50
CA THR A 82 -19.51 15.80 5.65
C THR A 82 -21.00 15.94 5.30
N TYR A 83 -21.32 16.64 4.21
CA TYR A 83 -22.67 16.98 3.79
C TYR A 83 -23.28 16.00 2.78
N ASP A 84 -22.53 14.97 2.39
CA ASP A 84 -22.92 14.02 1.35
C ASP A 84 -24.21 13.29 1.74
N ALA A 85 -25.06 13.07 0.75
CA ALA A 85 -26.38 12.48 0.88
C ALA A 85 -26.53 11.33 -0.12
N PRO A 86 -27.29 10.26 0.22
CA PRO A 86 -27.49 9.17 -0.71
C PRO A 86 -28.31 9.65 -1.93
N PRO A 87 -27.95 9.26 -3.16
CA PRO A 87 -28.77 9.52 -4.33
C PRO A 87 -30.01 8.61 -4.37
N ASP A 88 -30.96 8.95 -5.22
CA ASP A 88 -32.20 8.21 -5.45
C ASP A 88 -32.00 6.82 -6.08
N TYR A 89 -30.84 6.58 -6.69
CA TYR A 89 -30.45 5.31 -7.29
C TYR A 89 -29.59 4.42 -6.37
N THR A 90 -29.57 4.66 -5.05
CA THR A 90 -28.89 3.75 -4.10
C THR A 90 -29.46 2.33 -4.11
N ASN A 91 -30.71 2.17 -4.54
CA ASN A 91 -31.41 0.90 -4.69
C ASN A 91 -30.95 0.05 -5.89
N VAL A 92 -30.08 0.57 -6.77
CA VAL A 92 -29.47 -0.23 -7.84
C VAL A 92 -28.06 -0.66 -7.47
N ALA A 93 -27.61 -1.78 -8.02
CA ALA A 93 -26.25 -2.28 -7.81
C ALA A 93 -25.20 -1.31 -8.38
N GLY A 94 -23.98 -1.35 -7.82
CA GLY A 94 -22.85 -0.61 -8.36
C GLY A 94 -22.50 -1.05 -9.79
N PHE A 95 -21.84 -0.19 -10.56
CA PHE A 95 -21.53 -0.45 -11.96
C PHE A 95 -20.67 -1.70 -12.18
N LEU A 96 -19.74 -1.97 -11.27
CA LEU A 96 -18.82 -3.11 -11.33
C LEU A 96 -19.37 -4.35 -10.62
N ASN A 97 -20.58 -4.29 -10.06
CA ASN A 97 -21.18 -5.41 -9.37
C ASN A 97 -21.46 -6.56 -10.35
N GLY A 98 -21.02 -7.76 -9.99
CA GLY A 98 -21.23 -8.97 -10.81
C GLY A 98 -20.26 -9.13 -11.97
N TRP A 99 -19.31 -8.21 -12.16
CA TRP A 99 -18.21 -8.40 -13.10
C TRP A 99 -17.32 -9.56 -12.67
N LYS A 100 -16.78 -10.31 -13.63
CA LYS A 100 -15.86 -11.41 -13.33
C LYS A 100 -14.54 -10.86 -12.82
N LYS A 101 -13.85 -11.65 -11.99
CA LYS A 101 -12.56 -11.26 -11.43
C LYS A 101 -11.56 -10.88 -12.52
N GLU A 102 -11.49 -11.66 -13.59
CA GLU A 102 -10.56 -11.44 -14.70
C GLU A 102 -10.86 -10.13 -15.44
N GLU A 103 -12.13 -9.69 -15.48
CA GLU A 103 -12.54 -8.40 -16.04
C GLU A 103 -12.20 -7.24 -15.11
N LEU A 104 -12.37 -7.43 -13.79
CA LEU A 104 -12.00 -6.43 -12.78
C LEU A 104 -10.49 -6.22 -12.71
N ASP A 105 -9.71 -7.31 -12.81
CA ASP A 105 -8.24 -7.30 -12.81
C ASP A 105 -7.68 -6.62 -14.07
N LEU A 106 -8.47 -6.56 -15.15
CA LEU A 106 -8.11 -5.86 -16.39
C LEU A 106 -8.20 -4.34 -16.26
N LEU A 107 -9.08 -3.83 -15.40
CA LEU A 107 -9.28 -2.41 -15.20
C LEU A 107 -8.10 -1.83 -14.40
N GLU A 108 -7.29 -1.00 -15.05
CA GLU A 108 -6.17 -0.34 -14.38
C GLU A 108 -6.69 0.66 -13.34
N LEU A 109 -6.09 0.64 -12.14
CA LEU A 109 -6.23 1.73 -11.17
C LEU A 109 -5.40 2.93 -11.64
N ALA A 110 -5.87 3.58 -12.70
CA ALA A 110 -5.20 4.66 -13.40
C ALA A 110 -5.31 5.97 -12.62
N GLU A 111 -4.30 6.82 -12.81
CA GLU A 111 -4.30 8.21 -12.34
C GLU A 111 -5.01 9.10 -13.36
N TRP A 112 -5.98 9.88 -12.88
CA TRP A 112 -6.80 10.79 -13.67
C TRP A 112 -6.69 12.20 -13.12
N THR A 113 -6.84 13.19 -13.99
CA THR A 113 -6.87 14.60 -13.60
C THR A 113 -8.19 15.26 -14.00
N VAL A 114 -8.58 16.25 -13.22
CA VAL A 114 -9.77 17.09 -13.47
C VAL A 114 -9.55 18.49 -12.88
N THR A 115 -10.16 19.51 -13.46
CA THR A 115 -10.18 20.86 -12.88
C THR A 115 -11.12 20.96 -11.69
N LYS A 116 -10.86 21.95 -10.83
CA LYS A 116 -11.75 22.38 -9.74
C LYS A 116 -12.45 23.67 -10.13
N SER A 117 -13.70 23.82 -9.67
CA SER A 117 -14.40 25.10 -9.77
C SER A 117 -13.66 26.18 -8.97
N GLY A 118 -13.91 27.46 -9.28
CA GLY A 118 -13.42 28.58 -8.50
C GLY A 118 -13.96 28.59 -7.07
N ILE A 119 -15.14 28.00 -6.84
CA ILE A 119 -15.71 27.82 -5.50
C ILE A 119 -14.86 26.84 -4.67
N ASP A 120 -14.20 25.88 -5.31
CA ASP A 120 -13.28 24.90 -4.69
C ASP A 120 -11.80 25.29 -4.83
N GLY A 121 -11.52 26.58 -5.03
CA GLY A 121 -10.18 27.15 -5.04
C GLY A 121 -9.40 26.98 -6.35
N SER A 122 -10.08 26.69 -7.47
CA SER A 122 -9.49 26.59 -8.82
C SER A 122 -8.37 25.54 -8.94
N GLY A 123 -7.75 25.45 -10.12
CA GLY A 123 -6.63 24.54 -10.40
C GLY A 123 -7.08 23.12 -10.76
N LYS A 124 -6.14 22.17 -10.72
CA LYS A 124 -6.38 20.75 -11.01
C LYS A 124 -6.29 19.91 -9.75
N GLU A 125 -6.97 18.80 -9.75
CA GLU A 125 -6.77 17.71 -8.81
C GLU A 125 -6.56 16.38 -9.53
N THR A 126 -5.82 15.51 -8.85
CA THR A 126 -5.43 14.19 -9.35
C THR A 126 -6.04 13.14 -8.43
N PHE A 127 -6.59 12.08 -9.01
CA PHE A 127 -7.20 10.99 -8.27
C PHE A 127 -7.00 9.66 -9.00
N ARG A 128 -7.14 8.53 -8.29
CA ARG A 128 -7.01 7.20 -8.88
C ARG A 128 -8.35 6.49 -8.93
N SER A 129 -8.69 5.90 -10.06
CA SER A 129 -9.95 5.17 -10.25
C SER A 129 -9.86 4.21 -11.44
N ARG A 130 -10.66 3.15 -11.39
CA ARG A 130 -10.75 2.17 -12.48
C ARG A 130 -11.61 2.68 -13.63
N VAL A 131 -12.76 3.25 -13.28
CA VAL A 131 -13.74 3.77 -14.25
C VAL A 131 -14.07 5.21 -13.91
N VAL A 132 -14.06 6.09 -14.91
CA VAL A 132 -14.38 7.51 -14.74
C VAL A 132 -15.27 8.04 -15.86
N LEU A 133 -15.92 9.18 -15.65
CA LEU A 133 -16.47 9.95 -16.77
C LEU A 133 -15.34 10.69 -17.51
N PRO A 134 -15.42 10.87 -18.84
CA PRO A 134 -14.44 11.63 -19.59
C PRO A 134 -14.46 13.11 -19.20
N SER A 135 -13.32 13.79 -19.32
CA SER A 135 -13.23 15.25 -19.20
C SER A 135 -13.54 15.92 -20.54
N THR A 136 -13.84 17.22 -20.51
CA THR A 136 -13.95 18.05 -21.71
C THR A 136 -12.67 18.06 -22.56
N THR A 137 -11.49 17.83 -21.99
CA THR A 137 -10.23 17.71 -22.75
C THR A 137 -10.10 16.38 -23.46
N GLU A 138 -10.43 15.28 -22.79
CA GLU A 138 -10.48 13.93 -23.41
C GLU A 138 -11.52 13.88 -24.54
N MET A 139 -12.63 14.60 -24.39
CA MET A 139 -13.66 14.77 -25.41
C MET A 139 -13.26 15.75 -26.53
N GLY A 140 -12.14 16.46 -26.42
CA GLY A 140 -11.65 17.38 -27.45
C GLY A 140 -12.33 18.75 -27.50
N PHE A 141 -13.03 19.17 -26.43
CA PHE A 141 -13.60 20.52 -26.31
C PHE A 141 -12.62 21.56 -25.76
N SER A 142 -11.61 21.12 -25.01
CA SER A 142 -10.61 21.98 -24.38
C SER A 142 -9.24 21.29 -24.31
N SER A 143 -8.22 22.00 -23.81
CA SER A 143 -6.86 21.46 -23.65
C SER A 143 -6.39 21.33 -22.20
N GLU A 144 -7.15 21.84 -21.23
CA GLU A 144 -6.65 22.03 -19.86
C GLU A 144 -7.57 21.50 -18.75
N ASP A 145 -8.65 20.81 -19.05
CA ASP A 145 -9.68 20.44 -18.07
C ASP A 145 -9.50 19.05 -17.44
N GLY A 146 -8.61 18.22 -17.98
CA GLY A 146 -8.23 16.93 -17.37
C GLY A 146 -7.82 15.87 -18.39
N GLY A 147 -6.78 15.09 -18.10
CA GLY A 147 -6.25 14.10 -19.03
C GLY A 147 -5.77 14.72 -20.34
N SER A 148 -5.74 13.91 -21.39
CA SER A 148 -5.35 14.30 -22.75
C SER A 148 -6.44 13.90 -23.74
N LYS A 149 -6.56 14.59 -24.88
CA LYS A 149 -7.53 14.27 -25.93
C LYS A 149 -7.47 12.79 -26.33
N LEU A 150 -8.66 12.18 -26.44
CA LEU A 150 -8.83 10.83 -26.99
C LEU A 150 -8.99 10.90 -28.51
N ASP A 151 -8.29 10.03 -29.23
CA ASP A 151 -8.25 9.99 -30.69
C ASP A 151 -9.59 9.69 -31.34
N ILE A 152 -10.56 9.15 -30.60
CA ILE A 152 -11.89 8.83 -31.09
C ILE A 152 -12.79 10.08 -31.20
N PHE A 153 -12.51 11.15 -30.44
CA PHE A 153 -13.38 12.34 -30.39
C PHE A 153 -12.80 13.51 -31.20
N ASN A 154 -12.99 13.50 -32.51
CA ASN A 154 -12.48 14.54 -33.42
C ASN A 154 -13.54 15.53 -33.90
N SER A 155 -14.82 15.18 -33.77
CA SER A 155 -15.96 15.95 -34.23
C SER A 155 -17.15 15.81 -33.29
N ASP A 156 -18.14 16.67 -33.43
CA ASP A 156 -19.39 16.53 -32.66
C ASP A 156 -20.06 15.20 -33.01
N SER A 157 -19.99 14.75 -34.27
CA SER A 157 -20.52 13.45 -34.69
C SER A 157 -19.92 12.27 -33.93
N ASP A 158 -18.63 12.31 -33.58
CA ASP A 158 -17.99 11.24 -32.81
C ASP A 158 -18.49 11.18 -31.35
N ARG A 159 -18.94 12.33 -30.86
CA ARG A 159 -19.46 12.51 -29.50
C ARG A 159 -20.96 12.31 -29.40
N GLN A 160 -21.67 12.20 -30.53
CA GLN A 160 -23.11 12.01 -30.54
C GLN A 160 -23.51 10.77 -29.75
N ALA A 161 -24.64 10.89 -29.07
CA ALA A 161 -25.28 9.83 -28.32
C ALA A 161 -26.79 10.09 -28.31
N GLY A 162 -27.60 9.06 -28.05
CA GLY A 162 -29.07 9.21 -28.01
C GLY A 162 -29.58 10.15 -26.91
N SER A 163 -28.72 10.64 -26.00
CA SER A 163 -29.09 11.49 -24.87
C SER A 163 -27.91 12.35 -24.41
N THR A 164 -28.21 13.44 -23.70
CA THR A 164 -27.20 14.26 -23.03
C THR A 164 -26.51 13.45 -21.93
N TYR A 165 -25.18 13.46 -21.91
CA TYR A 165 -24.39 12.70 -20.93
C TYR A 165 -23.38 13.56 -20.17
N TRP A 166 -23.02 13.06 -18.99
CA TRP A 166 -22.13 13.74 -18.06
C TRP A 166 -20.66 13.73 -18.51
N THR A 167 -19.95 14.81 -18.18
CA THR A 167 -18.48 14.84 -18.12
C THR A 167 -18.04 15.05 -16.67
N ARG A 168 -16.80 14.70 -16.33
CA ARG A 168 -16.26 14.99 -14.99
C ARG A 168 -15.85 16.44 -14.79
N THR A 169 -15.80 17.27 -15.84
CA THR A 169 -15.33 18.65 -15.73
C THR A 169 -16.38 19.55 -15.07
N PRO A 170 -16.07 20.22 -13.94
CA PRO A 170 -16.98 21.18 -13.33
C PRO A 170 -17.08 22.48 -14.14
N PHE A 171 -18.22 23.16 -14.05
CA PHE A 171 -18.35 24.51 -14.59
C PHE A 171 -17.57 25.50 -13.69
N PRO A 172 -16.67 26.35 -14.24
CA PRO A 172 -15.67 27.05 -13.44
C PRO A 172 -16.22 27.98 -12.36
N THR A 173 -17.41 28.57 -12.57
CA THR A 173 -17.99 29.57 -11.67
C THR A 173 -19.16 29.06 -10.84
N SER A 174 -19.43 27.75 -10.86
CA SER A 174 -20.54 27.15 -10.13
C SER A 174 -20.06 26.12 -9.12
N ALA A 175 -20.86 25.88 -8.07
CA ALA A 175 -20.61 24.87 -7.03
C ALA A 175 -21.34 23.54 -7.25
N CYS A 176 -22.23 23.47 -8.25
CA CYS A 176 -23.19 22.36 -8.45
C CYS A 176 -23.46 22.02 -9.91
N ILE A 177 -22.65 22.55 -10.82
CA ILE A 177 -22.82 22.38 -12.26
C ILE A 177 -21.58 21.75 -12.87
N ASN A 178 -21.79 20.78 -13.76
CA ASN A 178 -20.76 20.17 -14.60
C ASN A 178 -21.06 20.39 -16.09
N TYR A 179 -20.00 20.37 -16.91
CA TYR A 179 -20.17 20.31 -18.36
C TYR A 179 -20.80 18.98 -18.75
N GLN A 180 -21.64 19.03 -19.77
CA GLN A 180 -22.27 17.86 -20.38
C GLN A 180 -22.01 17.87 -21.88
N VAL A 181 -22.30 16.75 -22.53
CA VAL A 181 -22.33 16.65 -23.98
C VAL A 181 -23.77 16.37 -24.40
N LYS A 182 -24.32 17.20 -25.28
CA LYS A 182 -25.69 17.03 -25.78
C LYS A 182 -25.78 15.82 -26.70
N SER A 183 -27.00 15.40 -27.01
CA SER A 183 -27.26 14.33 -27.97
C SER A 183 -26.67 14.59 -29.36
N ASP A 184 -26.56 15.85 -29.78
CA ASP A 184 -25.93 16.26 -31.05
C ASP A 184 -24.39 16.28 -31.01
N GLY A 185 -23.79 15.97 -29.86
CA GLY A 185 -22.35 15.89 -29.65
C GLY A 185 -21.68 17.21 -29.29
N THR A 186 -22.44 18.31 -29.20
CA THR A 186 -21.92 19.62 -28.79
C THR A 186 -21.79 19.73 -27.27
N GLN A 187 -20.86 20.56 -26.80
CA GLN A 187 -20.70 20.85 -25.38
C GLN A 187 -21.90 21.66 -24.85
N TYR A 188 -22.43 21.25 -23.71
CA TYR A 188 -23.40 22.01 -22.94
C TYR A 188 -22.75 22.62 -21.70
N SER A 189 -22.76 23.94 -21.65
CA SER A 189 -22.27 24.73 -20.53
C SER A 189 -23.27 24.73 -19.37
N GLY A 190 -23.37 23.60 -18.68
CA GLY A 190 -23.78 23.59 -17.29
C GLY A 190 -25.09 22.88 -16.95
N GLY A 191 -25.05 21.55 -16.87
CA GLY A 191 -26.10 20.76 -16.25
C GLY A 191 -26.01 20.81 -14.72
N TYR A 192 -27.12 21.13 -14.05
CA TYR A 192 -27.22 20.99 -12.59
C TYR A 192 -27.17 19.52 -12.19
N ASN A 193 -26.43 19.22 -11.15
CA ASN A 193 -26.06 17.84 -10.81
C ASN A 193 -27.24 16.97 -10.35
N SER A 194 -28.38 17.57 -10.02
CA SER A 194 -29.65 16.90 -9.73
C SER A 194 -30.48 16.51 -10.96
N TYR A 195 -29.99 16.78 -12.19
CA TYR A 195 -30.68 16.32 -13.40
C TYR A 195 -30.22 14.91 -13.77
N ASP A 196 -31.14 14.10 -14.28
CA ASP A 196 -30.79 12.78 -14.79
C ASP A 196 -30.06 12.89 -16.14
N GLY A 197 -28.76 12.62 -16.12
CA GLY A 197 -27.92 12.56 -17.31
C GLY A 197 -27.52 11.14 -17.66
N ALA A 198 -27.35 10.85 -18.96
CA ALA A 198 -26.80 9.58 -19.39
C ALA A 198 -25.31 9.46 -19.01
N ILE A 199 -24.80 8.22 -19.00
CA ILE A 199 -23.48 7.90 -18.46
C ILE A 199 -22.65 7.26 -19.58
N ARG A 200 -21.53 7.88 -19.93
CA ARG A 200 -20.59 7.36 -20.93
C ARG A 200 -19.19 7.24 -20.30
N PRO A 201 -18.92 6.20 -19.50
CA PRO A 201 -17.65 6.08 -18.81
C PRO A 201 -16.50 5.73 -19.75
N ILE A 202 -15.29 5.99 -19.26
CA ILE A 202 -14.03 5.55 -19.83
C ILE A 202 -13.22 4.78 -18.78
N CYS A 203 -12.35 3.89 -19.23
CA CYS A 203 -11.40 3.19 -18.37
C CYS A 203 -10.11 2.87 -19.13
N SER A 204 -9.03 2.61 -18.41
CA SER A 204 -7.75 2.22 -18.99
C SER A 204 -7.48 0.76 -18.73
N ILE A 205 -6.91 0.08 -19.73
CA ILE A 205 -6.55 -1.34 -19.67
C ILE A 205 -5.13 -1.54 -20.23
N PRO A 206 -4.44 -2.65 -19.89
CA PRO A 206 -3.12 -2.94 -20.43
C PRO A 206 -3.12 -3.05 -21.95
N GLU A 207 -2.09 -2.53 -22.62
CA GLU A 207 -1.96 -2.61 -24.09
C GLU A 207 -1.72 -4.04 -24.60
N THR A 208 -1.26 -4.94 -23.72
CA THR A 208 -1.02 -6.35 -24.01
C THR A 208 -2.28 -7.21 -23.94
N THR A 209 -3.45 -6.59 -23.73
CA THR A 209 -4.70 -7.31 -23.58
C THR A 209 -5.11 -7.98 -24.89
N LEU A 210 -5.34 -9.30 -24.83
CA LEU A 210 -5.71 -10.10 -25.99
C LEU A 210 -7.23 -10.09 -26.22
N VAL A 211 -7.61 -10.04 -27.49
CA VAL A 211 -9.00 -10.16 -27.94
C VAL A 211 -9.11 -11.25 -29.02
N SER A 212 -10.32 -11.70 -29.30
CA SER A 212 -10.61 -12.69 -30.34
C SER A 212 -10.05 -12.29 -31.71
N ASP A 213 -9.69 -13.27 -32.55
CA ASP A 213 -9.20 -12.99 -33.91
C ASP A 213 -10.32 -12.51 -34.85
N THR A 214 -11.58 -12.75 -34.48
CA THR A 214 -12.77 -12.36 -35.24
C THR A 214 -13.80 -11.72 -34.31
N PRO A 215 -14.61 -10.77 -34.81
CA PRO A 215 -15.70 -10.21 -34.05
C PRO A 215 -16.86 -11.22 -33.88
N ASP A 216 -17.65 -11.02 -32.83
CA ASP A 216 -18.89 -11.75 -32.59
C ASP A 216 -20.05 -11.25 -33.47
N SER A 217 -21.27 -11.71 -33.20
CA SER A 217 -22.47 -11.33 -33.96
C SER A 217 -22.81 -9.84 -33.88
N ASP A 218 -22.33 -9.15 -32.84
CA ASP A 218 -22.56 -7.72 -32.62
C ASP A 218 -21.43 -6.89 -33.24
N GLY A 219 -20.45 -7.52 -33.91
CA GLY A 219 -19.28 -6.85 -34.45
C GLY A 219 -18.19 -6.58 -33.41
N CYS A 220 -18.32 -7.12 -32.20
CA CYS A 220 -17.41 -6.87 -31.09
C CYS A 220 -16.30 -7.92 -31.00
N TYR A 221 -15.07 -7.49 -30.74
CA TYR A 221 -14.00 -8.40 -30.34
C TYR A 221 -14.13 -8.72 -28.85
N THR A 222 -14.00 -9.99 -28.49
CA THR A 222 -14.18 -10.47 -27.11
C THR A 222 -12.83 -10.67 -26.44
N PHE A 223 -12.71 -10.33 -25.16
CA PHE A 223 -11.47 -10.54 -24.42
C PHE A 223 -11.15 -12.02 -24.30
N ILE A 224 -9.90 -12.37 -24.65
CA ILE A 224 -9.39 -13.73 -24.42
C ILE A 224 -8.69 -13.73 -23.07
N PHE A 225 -9.41 -14.16 -22.05
CA PHE A 225 -8.83 -14.55 -20.77
C PHE A 225 -8.20 -15.93 -20.96
N THR A 226 -7.01 -15.96 -21.58
CA THR A 226 -6.28 -17.21 -21.79
C THR A 226 -5.77 -17.66 -20.42
N PRO A 227 -6.23 -18.80 -19.87
CA PRO A 227 -5.55 -19.36 -18.72
C PRO A 227 -4.11 -19.67 -19.15
N PRO A 228 -3.09 -19.34 -18.34
CA PRO A 228 -1.71 -19.66 -18.69
C PRO A 228 -1.58 -21.16 -18.97
N LEU A 229 -0.84 -21.53 -20.02
CA LEU A 229 -0.47 -22.92 -20.26
C LEU A 229 0.39 -23.40 -19.09
N GLU A 230 -0.20 -24.14 -18.16
CA GLU A 230 0.55 -24.72 -17.06
C GLU A 230 1.36 -25.94 -17.53
N ARG A 231 2.66 -25.89 -17.26
CA ARG A 231 3.60 -26.99 -17.46
C ARG A 231 4.42 -27.16 -16.20
N THR A 232 4.15 -28.22 -15.46
CA THR A 232 4.96 -28.60 -14.30
C THR A 232 6.27 -29.21 -14.77
N VAL A 233 7.39 -28.62 -14.33
CA VAL A 233 8.74 -29.16 -14.51
C VAL A 233 9.33 -29.49 -13.15
N VAL A 234 9.87 -30.71 -13.01
CA VAL A 234 10.60 -31.12 -11.82
C VAL A 234 12.01 -30.53 -11.89
N TRP A 235 12.39 -29.73 -10.90
CA TRP A 235 13.70 -29.07 -10.85
C TRP A 235 14.40 -29.28 -9.51
N ASP A 236 15.74 -29.38 -9.56
CA ASP A 236 16.59 -29.45 -8.38
C ASP A 236 16.74 -28.07 -7.75
N LYS A 237 16.19 -27.89 -6.54
CA LYS A 237 16.20 -26.63 -5.80
C LYS A 237 17.60 -26.08 -5.49
N LYS A 238 18.65 -26.89 -5.64
CA LYS A 238 20.05 -26.45 -5.43
C LYS A 238 20.68 -25.80 -6.66
N LYS A 239 19.97 -25.72 -7.80
CA LYS A 239 20.47 -25.17 -9.06
C LYS A 239 19.64 -23.98 -9.51
N GLU A 240 20.30 -23.02 -10.13
CA GLU A 240 19.64 -21.90 -10.79
C GLU A 240 18.73 -22.41 -11.93
N PHE A 241 17.47 -21.99 -11.93
CA PHE A 241 16.51 -22.34 -12.97
C PHE A 241 16.50 -21.25 -14.04
N TYR A 242 16.83 -21.64 -15.27
CA TYR A 242 16.76 -20.76 -16.43
C TYR A 242 15.69 -21.29 -17.38
N ALA A 243 14.73 -20.43 -17.73
CA ALA A 243 13.75 -20.69 -18.78
C ALA A 243 13.97 -19.72 -19.95
N ARG A 244 13.89 -20.24 -21.17
CA ARG A 244 13.90 -19.45 -22.41
C ARG A 244 12.87 -20.04 -23.37
N GLN A 245 12.03 -19.19 -23.95
CA GLN A 245 11.05 -19.57 -24.95
C GLN A 245 11.62 -19.32 -26.35
N PHE A 246 11.33 -20.21 -27.30
CA PHE A 246 11.58 -20.01 -28.72
C PHE A 246 10.27 -20.23 -29.49
N THR A 247 10.02 -19.41 -30.51
CA THR A 247 8.97 -19.68 -31.49
C THR A 247 9.57 -20.44 -32.69
N TYR A 248 8.84 -21.43 -33.18
CA TYR A 248 9.20 -22.19 -34.37
C TYR A 248 8.34 -21.74 -35.55
N ASN A 249 8.94 -21.63 -36.74
CA ASN A 249 8.15 -21.59 -37.97
C ASN A 249 7.60 -22.99 -38.31
N SER A 250 6.75 -23.09 -39.33
CA SER A 250 6.18 -24.36 -39.82
C SER A 250 7.23 -25.39 -40.28
N LYS A 251 8.50 -24.99 -40.39
CA LYS A 251 9.65 -25.85 -40.73
C LYS A 251 10.56 -26.17 -39.53
N LYS A 252 10.12 -25.88 -38.30
CA LYS A 252 10.87 -26.11 -37.04
C LYS A 252 12.24 -25.41 -36.96
N GLN A 253 12.37 -24.26 -37.60
CA GLN A 253 13.58 -23.43 -37.50
C GLN A 253 13.41 -22.38 -36.40
N TYR A 254 14.47 -22.16 -35.61
CA TYR A 254 14.52 -21.09 -34.62
C TYR A 254 14.30 -19.74 -35.30
N GLN A 255 13.34 -18.97 -34.81
CA GLN A 255 13.19 -17.57 -35.19
C GLN A 255 13.79 -16.71 -34.08
N THR A 256 14.69 -15.79 -34.42
CA THR A 256 15.09 -14.72 -33.51
C THR A 256 13.93 -13.72 -33.42
N MET A 257 13.20 -13.76 -32.30
CA MET A 257 12.23 -12.76 -31.83
C MET A 257 11.38 -12.10 -32.94
N LEU A 258 10.16 -12.61 -33.15
CA LEU A 258 9.09 -11.73 -33.63
C LEU A 258 8.89 -10.64 -32.57
N GLU A 259 8.91 -9.38 -32.99
CA GLU A 259 8.51 -8.22 -32.19
C GLU A 259 7.11 -8.53 -31.61
N GLY A 260 7.00 -8.64 -30.28
CA GLY A 260 5.78 -9.09 -29.60
C GLY A 260 5.88 -10.41 -28.83
N ALA A 261 6.97 -11.19 -28.96
CA ALA A 261 7.22 -12.35 -28.09
C ALA A 261 7.83 -11.91 -26.75
N ILE A 262 6.99 -11.41 -25.84
CA ILE A 262 7.41 -11.12 -24.47
C ILE A 262 7.26 -12.41 -23.66
N ALA A 263 8.38 -12.99 -23.22
CA ALA A 263 8.36 -13.98 -22.15
C ALA A 263 8.06 -13.23 -20.84
N TYR A 264 6.79 -13.10 -20.54
CA TYR A 264 6.32 -12.58 -19.27
C TYR A 264 6.31 -13.73 -18.27
N LEU A 265 7.16 -13.65 -17.24
CA LEU A 265 6.91 -14.35 -15.99
C LEU A 265 5.95 -13.44 -15.22
N PRO A 266 4.65 -13.78 -15.10
CA PRO A 266 3.78 -13.12 -14.13
C PRO A 266 4.25 -13.61 -12.78
N ILE A 267 5.27 -12.98 -12.26
CA ILE A 267 5.23 -12.63 -10.86
C ILE A 267 5.04 -11.13 -10.88
N MET A 268 3.91 -10.66 -11.43
CA MET A 268 3.25 -9.54 -10.78
C MET A 268 2.98 -10.08 -9.39
N PRO A 269 3.67 -9.61 -8.35
CA PRO A 269 3.48 -10.14 -7.03
C PRO A 269 2.00 -9.98 -6.69
N ASP A 270 1.45 -10.89 -5.90
CA ASP A 270 0.09 -10.79 -5.36
C ASP A 270 -0.07 -9.60 -4.36
N GLY A 271 0.57 -8.46 -4.65
CA GLY A 271 0.87 -7.41 -3.69
C GLY A 271 1.49 -6.14 -4.26
N GLN A 272 1.50 -5.13 -3.42
CA GLN A 272 2.14 -3.84 -3.60
C GLN A 272 3.49 -3.79 -2.89
N GLU A 273 4.38 -2.88 -3.29
CA GLU A 273 5.64 -2.68 -2.58
C GLU A 273 5.38 -2.13 -1.17
N LEU A 274 6.02 -2.75 -0.17
CA LEU A 274 5.99 -2.30 1.22
C LEU A 274 6.44 -0.84 1.38
N SER A 275 7.39 -0.41 0.53
CA SER A 275 7.90 0.97 0.49
C SER A 275 6.84 2.02 0.15
N LYS A 276 5.74 1.62 -0.49
CA LYS A 276 4.62 2.49 -0.88
C LYS A 276 3.58 2.67 0.24
N LEU A 277 3.61 1.83 1.28
CA LEU A 277 2.70 1.98 2.40
C LEU A 277 3.02 3.25 3.21
N PRO A 278 2.00 4.02 3.65
CA PRO A 278 2.22 5.17 4.52
C PRO A 278 2.76 4.72 5.88
N SER A 279 3.53 5.58 6.54
CA SER A 279 4.01 5.31 7.89
C SER A 279 2.83 5.12 8.87
N LYS A 280 3.02 4.30 9.89
CA LYS A 280 1.99 3.73 10.80
C LYS A 280 1.10 2.64 10.19
N SER A 281 1.23 2.28 8.91
CA SER A 281 0.59 1.07 8.37
C SER A 281 1.07 -0.18 9.12
N LYS A 282 0.18 -1.16 9.32
CA LYS A 282 0.51 -2.42 10.02
C LYS A 282 0.82 -3.53 9.03
N VAL A 283 1.86 -4.29 9.29
CA VAL A 283 2.30 -5.43 8.46
C VAL A 283 2.54 -6.65 9.35
N LYS A 284 2.06 -7.82 8.93
CA LYS A 284 2.37 -9.10 9.56
C LYS A 284 3.68 -9.63 9.01
N LEU A 285 4.63 -9.84 9.90
CA LEU A 285 5.95 -10.38 9.57
C LEU A 285 6.45 -11.25 10.73
N GLY A 286 6.56 -12.55 10.47
CA GLY A 286 7.01 -13.50 11.47
C GLY A 286 5.97 -13.79 12.54
N LYS A 287 6.38 -14.62 13.50
CA LYS A 287 5.54 -15.07 14.62
C LYS A 287 6.37 -15.36 15.85
N PHE A 288 5.73 -15.30 17.00
CA PHE A 288 6.33 -15.71 18.27
C PHE A 288 5.39 -16.64 19.03
N ASN A 289 5.87 -17.83 19.40
CA ASN A 289 5.06 -18.89 20.00
C ASN A 289 3.75 -19.17 19.25
N GLY A 290 3.81 -19.19 17.91
CA GLY A 290 2.66 -19.42 17.04
C GLY A 290 1.78 -18.20 16.77
N ASN A 291 1.96 -17.09 17.49
CA ASN A 291 1.19 -15.86 17.31
C ASN A 291 1.84 -14.96 16.25
N PRO A 292 1.14 -14.56 15.18
CA PRO A 292 1.65 -13.61 14.20
C PRO A 292 2.06 -12.29 14.85
N LEU A 293 3.20 -11.74 14.42
CA LEU A 293 3.69 -10.45 14.90
C LEU A 293 3.29 -9.34 13.93
N LYS A 294 2.88 -8.20 14.48
CA LYS A 294 2.50 -6.99 13.76
C LYS A 294 3.60 -5.93 13.90
N TRP A 295 3.91 -5.26 12.79
CA TRP A 295 4.96 -4.26 12.68
C TRP A 295 4.38 -2.98 12.07
N LEU A 296 4.86 -1.84 12.54
CA LEU A 296 4.53 -0.53 11.99
C LEU A 296 5.55 -0.14 10.93
N VAL A 297 5.06 0.27 9.77
CA VAL A 297 5.84 0.94 8.74
C VAL A 297 6.29 2.30 9.27
N CYS A 298 7.58 2.60 9.15
CA CYS A 298 8.12 3.92 9.45
C CYS A 298 9.31 4.23 8.55
N ARG A 299 9.73 5.50 8.57
CA ARG A 299 10.85 5.99 7.78
C ARG A 299 11.85 6.68 8.69
N ASP A 300 13.12 6.50 8.39
CA ASP A 300 14.18 7.31 8.98
C ASP A 300 14.01 8.76 8.50
N SER A 301 13.93 9.72 9.43
CA SER A 301 13.62 11.11 9.08
C SER A 301 14.74 11.79 8.29
N ALA A 302 15.97 11.30 8.35
CA ALA A 302 17.11 11.92 7.70
C ALA A 302 17.24 11.50 6.22
N ASP A 303 17.04 10.22 5.93
CA ASP A 303 17.24 9.66 4.58
C ASP A 303 15.97 9.05 3.94
N GLN A 304 14.83 9.10 4.66
CA GLN A 304 13.53 8.54 4.25
C GLN A 304 13.54 7.03 4.00
N SER A 305 14.60 6.33 4.41
CA SER A 305 14.72 4.89 4.20
C SER A 305 13.73 4.11 5.08
N LEU A 306 13.17 3.05 4.48
CA LEU A 306 12.13 2.23 5.07
C LEU A 306 12.62 1.48 6.32
N ARG A 307 11.76 1.40 7.33
CA ARG A 307 11.95 0.67 8.58
C ARG A 307 10.65 -0.02 8.98
N LEU A 308 10.79 -1.09 9.76
CA LEU A 308 9.68 -1.70 10.48
C LEU A 308 10.01 -1.72 11.97
N ILE A 309 9.11 -1.21 12.81
CA ILE A 309 9.22 -1.33 14.26
C ILE A 309 8.04 -2.10 14.82
N LEU A 310 8.29 -3.01 15.74
CA LEU A 310 7.24 -3.87 16.30
C LEU A 310 6.13 -3.03 16.95
N ASP A 311 4.88 -3.41 16.71
CA ASP A 311 3.72 -2.72 17.26
C ASP A 311 3.53 -3.02 18.76
N GLY A 312 2.76 -2.18 19.45
CA GLY A 312 2.58 -2.28 20.90
C GLY A 312 1.89 -3.56 21.36
N GLU A 313 0.96 -4.11 20.56
CA GLU A 313 0.28 -5.37 20.87
C GLU A 313 1.28 -6.55 20.84
N SER A 314 2.13 -6.59 19.81
CA SER A 314 3.10 -7.66 19.63
C SER A 314 4.26 -7.60 20.63
N VAL A 315 4.58 -6.43 21.20
CA VAL A 315 5.48 -6.33 22.36
C VAL A 315 4.92 -7.14 23.55
N GLY A 316 3.60 -7.11 23.74
CA GLY A 316 2.90 -7.92 24.75
C GLY A 316 3.03 -9.42 24.51
N VAL A 317 3.00 -9.85 23.24
CA VAL A 317 3.13 -11.26 22.82
C VAL A 317 4.52 -11.84 23.12
N ILE A 318 5.58 -11.06 22.91
CA ILE A 318 6.97 -11.50 23.16
C ILE A 318 7.27 -11.66 24.66
N GLY A 319 6.63 -10.81 25.46
CA GLY A 319 6.87 -10.70 26.89
C GLY A 319 8.24 -10.08 27.22
N ASN A 320 8.62 -10.20 28.49
CA ASN A 320 9.80 -9.50 29.00
C ASN A 320 11.08 -10.33 28.82
N LYS A 321 12.23 -9.65 28.69
CA LYS A 321 13.58 -10.24 28.61
C LYS A 321 14.59 -9.31 29.28
N MET A 322 15.62 -9.89 29.91
CA MET A 322 16.81 -9.11 30.27
C MET A 322 17.59 -8.73 29.01
N PHE A 323 18.22 -7.57 29.03
CA PHE A 323 19.10 -7.12 27.97
C PHE A 323 20.36 -8.00 27.94
N ASP A 324 20.98 -8.19 29.10
CA ASP A 324 22.19 -8.98 29.26
C ASP A 324 22.36 -9.46 30.71
N ASN A 325 22.85 -10.68 30.92
CA ASN A 325 22.97 -11.24 32.26
C ASN A 325 24.17 -10.67 33.03
N LYS A 326 24.14 -10.79 34.36
CA LYS A 326 25.30 -10.49 35.20
C LYS A 326 26.50 -11.37 34.81
N GLU A 327 27.69 -10.79 34.86
CA GLU A 327 28.94 -11.42 34.42
C GLU A 327 29.92 -11.59 35.61
N PRO A 328 29.79 -12.64 36.45
CA PRO A 328 30.46 -12.69 37.76
C PRO A 328 31.98 -12.56 37.73
N ASN A 329 32.60 -12.95 36.61
CA ASN A 329 34.03 -12.92 36.39
C ASN A 329 34.51 -11.64 35.66
N ASN A 330 33.63 -10.67 35.41
CA ASN A 330 34.00 -9.41 34.77
C ASN A 330 34.88 -8.56 35.70
N SER A 331 35.86 -7.84 35.14
CA SER A 331 36.73 -6.94 35.91
C SER A 331 36.01 -5.67 36.39
N ASN A 332 34.92 -5.25 35.73
CA ASN A 332 34.10 -4.12 36.12
C ASN A 332 33.09 -4.52 37.20
N SER A 333 33.16 -3.86 38.35
CA SER A 333 32.35 -4.21 39.52
C SER A 333 30.84 -4.17 39.28
N ASN A 334 30.36 -3.25 38.45
CA ASN A 334 28.94 -3.10 38.16
C ASN A 334 28.45 -4.22 37.23
N ARG A 335 29.23 -4.58 36.21
CA ARG A 335 28.88 -5.67 35.27
C ARG A 335 28.79 -7.04 35.94
N ARG A 336 29.58 -7.26 37.00
CA ARG A 336 29.49 -8.49 37.83
C ARG A 336 28.12 -8.71 38.46
N VAL A 337 27.41 -7.63 38.78
CA VAL A 337 26.17 -7.68 39.56
C VAL A 337 24.95 -7.43 38.67
N TYR A 338 25.08 -6.52 37.70
CA TYR A 338 23.95 -5.91 36.99
C TYR A 338 23.96 -6.13 35.47
N GLY A 339 24.96 -6.83 34.94
CA GLY A 339 25.08 -7.15 33.51
C GLY A 339 25.77 -6.08 32.68
N ASN A 340 25.91 -6.33 31.38
CA ASN A 340 26.71 -5.52 30.47
C ASN A 340 25.83 -4.69 29.53
N ASN A 341 26.03 -3.37 29.52
CA ASN A 341 25.26 -2.46 28.67
C ASN A 341 25.78 -2.35 27.22
N ARG A 342 26.82 -3.10 26.84
CA ARG A 342 27.36 -3.08 25.48
C ARG A 342 26.52 -3.98 24.55
N TYR A 343 25.72 -3.35 23.70
CA TYR A 343 24.75 -4.04 22.85
C TYR A 343 25.32 -5.17 21.99
N ILE A 344 26.51 -5.00 21.41
CA ILE A 344 27.08 -6.01 20.49
C ILE A 344 27.38 -7.35 21.17
N TRP A 345 27.57 -7.35 22.49
CA TRP A 345 27.80 -8.55 23.30
C TRP A 345 26.55 -9.03 24.04
N SER A 346 25.48 -8.24 24.01
CA SER A 346 24.27 -8.52 24.78
C SER A 346 23.61 -9.85 24.40
N ASN A 347 23.11 -10.56 25.41
CA ASN A 347 22.34 -11.77 25.20
C ASN A 347 21.09 -11.52 24.34
N ILE A 348 20.42 -10.36 24.51
CA ILE A 348 19.21 -10.02 23.75
C ILE A 348 19.48 -9.88 22.25
N ARG A 349 20.67 -9.39 21.85
CA ARG A 349 21.07 -9.31 20.44
C ARG A 349 21.21 -10.70 19.83
N GLN A 350 21.84 -11.63 20.55
CA GLN A 350 21.96 -13.03 20.10
C GLN A 350 20.58 -13.68 19.94
N TRP A 351 19.71 -13.49 20.94
CA TRP A 351 18.35 -14.03 20.91
C TRP A 351 17.51 -13.46 19.76
N LEU A 352 17.55 -12.14 19.52
CA LEU A 352 16.82 -11.46 18.44
C LEU A 352 17.18 -11.97 17.04
N ASN A 353 18.38 -12.52 16.86
CA ASN A 353 18.89 -12.95 15.55
C ASN A 353 19.09 -14.46 15.43
N SER A 354 18.53 -15.26 16.36
CA SER A 354 18.63 -16.71 16.30
C SER A 354 17.34 -17.36 15.83
N SER A 355 17.47 -18.30 14.88
CA SER A 355 16.42 -19.25 14.48
C SER A 355 16.52 -20.58 15.24
N SER A 356 17.45 -20.72 16.17
CA SER A 356 17.68 -21.98 16.91
C SER A 356 16.58 -22.24 17.95
N PRO A 357 16.30 -23.52 18.25
CA PRO A 357 15.34 -23.88 19.29
C PRO A 357 15.84 -23.44 20.68
N ALA A 358 14.95 -23.59 21.67
CA ALA A 358 15.27 -23.38 23.08
C ALA A 358 16.53 -24.17 23.49
N ASN A 359 17.36 -23.54 24.31
CA ASN A 359 18.63 -24.05 24.84
C ASN A 359 19.75 -24.26 23.80
N SER A 360 19.63 -23.70 22.59
CA SER A 360 20.64 -23.90 21.52
C SER A 360 21.15 -22.63 20.86
N TRP A 361 20.58 -21.46 21.17
CA TRP A 361 20.94 -20.21 20.50
C TRP A 361 22.09 -19.44 21.16
N TYR A 362 22.33 -19.63 22.46
CA TYR A 362 23.32 -18.85 23.21
C TYR A 362 24.73 -19.37 22.98
N SER A 363 25.67 -18.45 22.79
CA SER A 363 27.10 -18.71 22.81
C SER A 363 27.85 -17.57 23.50
N SER A 364 28.84 -17.92 24.33
CA SER A 364 29.68 -16.96 25.05
C SER A 364 30.44 -16.07 24.05
N GLN A 365 30.22 -14.75 24.08
CA GLN A 365 30.88 -13.78 23.19
C GLN A 365 32.25 -13.32 23.70
N HIS A 366 32.49 -13.44 25.00
CA HIS A 366 33.77 -13.18 25.64
C HIS A 366 33.92 -14.01 26.92
N SER A 367 35.09 -13.94 27.57
CA SER A 367 35.46 -14.80 28.72
C SER A 367 34.60 -14.60 29.97
N ALA A 368 34.03 -13.41 30.16
CA ALA A 368 33.15 -13.10 31.30
C ALA A 368 31.64 -13.29 31.01
N ASP A 369 31.25 -13.59 29.75
CA ASP A 369 29.85 -13.64 29.33
C ASP A 369 29.13 -14.77 30.06
N ALA A 370 27.85 -14.56 30.36
CA ALA A 370 27.01 -15.52 31.07
C ALA A 370 25.68 -15.70 30.34
N PRO A 371 25.12 -16.93 30.31
CA PRO A 371 23.83 -17.18 29.67
C PRO A 371 22.71 -16.47 30.42
N PRO A 372 21.69 -15.92 29.74
CA PRO A 372 20.54 -15.33 30.42
C PRO A 372 19.61 -16.39 30.99
N ASN A 373 18.68 -15.96 31.84
CA ASN A 373 17.68 -16.85 32.45
C ASN A 373 16.57 -17.32 31.47
N TYR A 374 16.60 -16.87 30.21
CA TYR A 374 15.63 -17.20 29.17
C TYR A 374 16.23 -18.04 28.03
N THR A 375 17.37 -18.70 28.25
CA THR A 375 17.94 -19.65 27.27
C THR A 375 16.96 -20.77 26.91
N ASN A 376 16.05 -21.13 27.80
CA ASN A 376 14.95 -22.07 27.58
C ASN A 376 13.83 -21.53 26.65
N VAL A 377 13.91 -20.28 26.20
CA VAL A 377 13.02 -19.71 25.19
C VAL A 377 13.72 -19.82 23.84
N ALA A 378 13.01 -20.29 22.81
CA ALA A 378 13.55 -20.35 21.46
C ALA A 378 13.97 -18.97 20.95
N GLY A 379 14.93 -18.92 20.02
CA GLY A 379 15.38 -17.67 19.41
C GLY A 379 14.23 -16.90 18.75
N PHE A 380 14.35 -15.58 18.63
CA PHE A 380 13.25 -14.74 18.13
C PHE A 380 12.82 -15.07 16.70
N LEU A 381 13.75 -15.50 15.85
CA LEU A 381 13.49 -15.92 14.48
C LEU A 381 13.11 -17.40 14.38
N ASN A 382 13.04 -18.12 15.50
CA ASN A 382 12.63 -19.52 15.49
C ASN A 382 11.16 -19.64 15.07
N GLY A 383 10.90 -20.52 14.11
CA GLY A 383 9.56 -20.71 13.54
C GLY A 383 9.18 -19.69 12.45
N TRP A 384 10.04 -18.71 12.15
CA TRP A 384 9.88 -17.88 10.95
C TRP A 384 10.23 -18.69 9.72
N THR A 385 9.50 -18.45 8.63
CA THR A 385 9.73 -19.08 7.33
C THR A 385 10.97 -18.49 6.64
N GLU A 386 11.55 -19.24 5.71
CA GLU A 386 12.66 -18.75 4.87
C GLU A 386 12.29 -17.45 4.14
N LYS A 387 11.04 -17.33 3.68
CA LYS A 387 10.50 -16.14 3.03
C LYS A 387 10.50 -14.94 3.97
N GLU A 388 9.97 -15.09 5.19
CA GLU A 388 9.94 -14.01 6.19
C GLU A 388 11.35 -13.58 6.62
N ILE A 389 12.31 -14.51 6.67
CA ILE A 389 13.71 -14.17 6.96
C ILE A 389 14.36 -13.47 5.75
N SER A 390 14.04 -13.88 4.53
CA SER A 390 14.64 -13.32 3.31
C SER A 390 14.27 -11.86 3.05
N VAL A 391 13.13 -11.39 3.56
CA VAL A 391 12.73 -9.97 3.42
C VAL A 391 13.53 -9.04 4.33
N LEU A 392 14.26 -9.59 5.31
CA LEU A 392 15.06 -8.80 6.26
C LEU A 392 16.47 -8.59 5.74
N GLU A 393 16.86 -7.34 5.56
CA GLU A 393 18.24 -6.98 5.26
C GLU A 393 19.16 -7.33 6.43
N ASN A 394 20.33 -7.91 6.13
CA ASN A 394 21.43 -7.93 7.10
C ASN A 394 22.10 -6.56 7.16
N ALA A 395 21.37 -5.58 7.69
CA ALA A 395 21.71 -4.17 7.62
C ALA A 395 22.87 -3.80 8.55
N SER A 396 23.61 -2.76 8.16
CA SER A 396 24.59 -2.10 9.02
C SER A 396 23.89 -1.12 9.96
N TRP A 397 24.21 -1.23 11.25
CA TRP A 397 23.67 -0.43 12.34
C TRP A 397 24.79 0.18 13.15
N VAL A 398 24.50 1.30 13.80
CA VAL A 398 25.42 2.00 14.70
C VAL A 398 24.85 2.00 16.12
N VAL A 399 25.73 1.85 17.10
CA VAL A 399 25.43 1.98 18.53
C VAL A 399 26.58 2.70 19.25
N THR A 400 26.25 3.47 20.28
CA THR A 400 27.26 4.08 21.14
C THR A 400 27.84 3.09 22.14
N LYS A 401 29.04 3.37 22.62
CA LYS A 401 29.74 2.59 23.65
C LYS A 401 29.84 3.39 24.94
N HIS A 402 29.78 2.68 26.06
CA HIS A 402 30.11 3.26 27.35
C HIS A 402 31.61 3.60 27.40
N SER A 403 32.01 4.56 28.25
CA SER A 403 33.41 5.00 28.39
C SER A 403 34.37 3.87 28.80
N VAL A 404 33.90 2.92 29.61
CA VAL A 404 34.66 1.70 29.98
C VAL A 404 34.99 0.80 28.78
N ASP A 405 34.27 0.94 27.67
CA ASP A 405 34.53 0.23 26.40
C ASP A 405 35.24 1.15 25.38
N GLY A 406 35.90 2.21 25.88
CA GLY A 406 36.62 3.20 25.09
C GLY A 406 35.77 4.33 24.53
N GLY A 407 34.47 4.40 24.86
CA GLY A 407 33.56 5.45 24.37
C GLY A 407 33.37 5.46 22.85
N GLY A 408 32.73 6.51 22.33
CA GLY A 408 32.42 6.65 20.90
C GLY A 408 31.30 5.72 20.42
N SER A 409 31.36 5.32 19.15
CA SER A 409 30.37 4.43 18.52
C SER A 409 31.03 3.25 17.82
N GLU A 410 30.26 2.20 17.59
CA GLU A 410 30.66 1.03 16.79
C GLU A 410 29.55 0.60 15.84
N SER A 411 29.95 -0.04 14.74
CA SER A 411 29.04 -0.56 13.72
C SER A 411 28.96 -2.07 13.79
N PHE A 412 27.78 -2.62 13.52
CA PHE A 412 27.53 -4.06 13.49
C PHE A 412 26.47 -4.40 12.46
N GLN A 413 26.40 -5.67 12.04
CA GLN A 413 25.40 -6.16 11.10
C GLN A 413 24.44 -7.13 11.76
N ASN A 414 23.13 -6.86 11.61
CA ASN A 414 22.06 -7.73 12.08
C ASN A 414 20.77 -7.45 11.31
N ARG A 415 19.89 -8.46 11.26
CA ARG A 415 18.56 -8.35 10.66
C ARG A 415 17.56 -7.65 11.58
N ILE A 416 17.55 -8.07 12.84
CA ILE A 416 16.68 -7.51 13.87
C ILE A 416 17.54 -6.84 14.95
N VAL A 417 17.17 -5.63 15.35
CA VAL A 417 17.85 -4.89 16.42
C VAL A 417 16.85 -4.29 17.40
N LEU A 418 17.31 -3.89 18.59
CA LEU A 418 16.57 -2.90 19.39
C LEU A 418 16.77 -1.50 18.81
N PRO A 419 15.77 -0.60 18.85
CA PRO A 419 15.95 0.78 18.41
C PRO A 419 16.94 1.52 19.31
N SER A 420 17.63 2.53 18.78
CA SER A 420 18.41 3.47 19.58
C SER A 420 17.51 4.54 20.18
N THR A 421 18.00 5.28 21.18
CA THR A 421 17.27 6.46 21.67
C THR A 421 17.16 7.58 20.63
N ALA A 422 18.05 7.65 19.64
CA ALA A 422 17.95 8.58 18.51
C ALA A 422 16.80 8.22 17.57
N GLU A 423 16.67 6.94 17.21
CA GLU A 423 15.55 6.44 16.39
C GLU A 423 14.20 6.63 17.10
N MET A 424 14.18 6.53 18.43
CA MET A 424 13.00 6.82 19.24
C MET A 424 12.72 8.32 19.42
N GLY A 425 13.60 9.22 18.98
CA GLY A 425 13.45 10.67 19.15
C GLY A 425 13.62 11.16 20.60
N LEU A 426 14.41 10.45 21.41
CA LEU A 426 14.64 10.74 22.83
C LEU A 426 16.01 11.39 23.10
N GLU A 427 17.03 11.02 22.32
CA GLU A 427 18.38 11.60 22.37
C GLU A 427 18.90 11.80 20.94
N SER A 428 20.10 12.36 20.76
CA SER A 428 20.76 12.46 19.46
C SER A 428 22.12 11.77 19.48
N GLY A 429 22.62 11.34 18.32
CA GLY A 429 23.96 10.75 18.20
C GLY A 429 24.14 9.36 18.83
N THR A 430 23.06 8.67 19.21
CA THR A 430 23.12 7.32 19.84
C THR A 430 22.98 6.15 18.86
N GLY A 431 22.94 6.46 17.55
CA GLY A 431 22.90 5.52 16.43
C GLY A 431 21.64 5.68 15.58
N GLY A 432 21.77 5.85 14.26
CA GLY A 432 20.62 6.14 13.39
C GLY A 432 20.01 7.54 13.63
N SER A 433 18.91 7.82 12.95
CA SER A 433 18.16 9.08 13.04
C SER A 433 16.71 8.82 13.47
N LYS A 434 16.03 9.87 13.93
CA LYS A 434 14.64 9.79 14.42
C LYS A 434 13.72 9.10 13.40
N LEU A 435 12.89 8.17 13.84
CA LEU A 435 11.83 7.61 13.02
C LEU A 435 10.64 8.58 12.97
N ASP A 436 10.08 8.76 11.78
CA ASP A 436 9.01 9.73 11.47
C ASP A 436 7.73 9.56 12.32
N ILE A 437 7.48 8.36 12.83
CA ILE A 437 6.32 8.05 13.65
C ILE A 437 6.43 8.50 15.12
N PHE A 438 7.62 8.88 15.62
CA PHE A 438 7.84 9.22 17.04
C PHE A 438 8.04 10.71 17.25
N ASN A 439 6.94 11.46 17.38
CA ASN A 439 6.95 12.91 17.50
C ASN A 439 6.69 13.42 18.92
N ASN A 440 6.02 12.61 19.74
CA ASN A 440 5.77 12.90 21.15
C ASN A 440 5.82 11.62 21.98
N ASP A 441 5.73 11.76 23.30
CA ASP A 441 5.80 10.61 24.22
C ASP A 441 4.67 9.62 23.98
N GLY A 442 3.47 10.10 23.63
CA GLY A 442 2.32 9.26 23.30
C GLY A 442 2.58 8.28 22.16
N ASP A 443 3.36 8.67 21.14
CA ASP A 443 3.71 7.77 20.01
C ASP A 443 4.56 6.57 20.46
N ARG A 444 5.28 6.70 21.59
CA ARG A 444 6.18 5.68 22.13
C ARG A 444 5.52 4.77 23.15
N VAL A 445 4.33 5.11 23.63
CA VAL A 445 3.63 4.35 24.67
C VAL A 445 3.33 2.93 24.19
N VAL A 446 3.70 1.96 25.02
CA VAL A 446 3.18 0.59 24.98
C VAL A 446 2.49 0.38 26.33
N THR A 447 1.18 0.15 26.31
CA THR A 447 0.33 0.19 27.51
C THR A 447 0.90 -0.66 28.65
N GLY A 448 1.30 0.00 29.75
CA GLY A 448 1.82 -0.64 30.96
C GLY A 448 3.20 -1.30 30.80
N LYS A 449 3.96 -0.99 29.75
CA LYS A 449 5.24 -1.63 29.46
C LYS A 449 6.38 -0.62 29.33
N TYR A 450 7.52 -1.01 29.88
CA TYR A 450 8.82 -0.46 29.57
C TYR A 450 9.46 -1.34 28.51
N TYR A 451 10.32 -0.80 27.65
CA TYR A 451 11.05 -1.62 26.69
C TYR A 451 12.45 -1.08 26.41
N TRP A 452 13.38 -2.00 26.13
CA TRP A 452 14.79 -1.70 25.93
C TRP A 452 15.07 -0.94 24.63
N CYS A 453 16.06 -0.05 24.69
CA CYS A 453 16.78 0.46 23.53
C CYS A 453 18.16 -0.20 23.45
N ARG A 454 18.86 -0.11 22.32
CA ARG A 454 20.26 -0.57 22.20
C ARG A 454 21.29 0.41 22.78
N THR A 455 20.85 1.56 23.29
CA THR A 455 21.74 2.64 23.73
C THR A 455 22.20 2.43 25.19
N PRO A 456 23.50 2.40 25.49
CA PRO A 456 23.99 2.35 26.87
C PRO A 456 23.69 3.64 27.63
N TYR A 457 23.42 3.56 28.94
CA TYR A 457 23.31 4.74 29.79
C TYR A 457 24.72 5.28 30.11
N PRO A 458 25.07 6.53 29.75
CA PRO A 458 26.46 7.02 29.85
C PRO A 458 27.09 7.01 31.26
N PRO A 459 26.34 7.23 32.36
CA PRO A 459 26.93 7.21 33.70
C PRO A 459 27.29 5.82 34.25
N ASN A 460 26.62 4.75 33.82
CA ASN A 460 26.74 3.43 34.44
C ASN A 460 27.01 2.34 33.40
N SER A 461 28.11 1.60 33.54
CA SER A 461 28.56 0.52 32.65
C SER A 461 27.65 -0.72 32.59
N ASN A 462 26.61 -0.75 33.42
CA ASN A 462 25.64 -1.82 33.54
C ASN A 462 24.21 -1.39 33.19
N SER A 463 23.93 -0.08 33.09
CA SER A 463 22.58 0.40 32.81
C SER A 463 22.40 0.69 31.33
N VAL A 464 21.21 0.39 30.82
CA VAL A 464 20.80 0.52 29.42
C VAL A 464 19.64 1.49 29.34
N ARG A 465 19.58 2.30 28.28
CA ARG A 465 18.44 3.17 28.00
C ARG A 465 17.21 2.34 27.63
N CYS A 466 16.06 2.81 28.06
CA CYS A 466 14.78 2.21 27.77
C CYS A 466 13.71 3.31 27.64
N VAL A 467 12.54 2.92 27.14
CA VAL A 467 11.36 3.79 27.11
C VAL A 467 10.47 3.46 28.29
N HIS A 468 10.06 4.49 29.04
CA HIS A 468 9.11 4.40 30.15
C HIS A 468 7.70 4.08 29.65
N SER A 469 6.81 3.58 30.52
CA SER A 469 5.40 3.31 30.15
C SER A 469 4.61 4.55 29.74
N SER A 470 5.14 5.75 30.02
CA SER A 470 4.60 7.03 29.57
C SER A 470 5.25 7.55 28.29
N GLY A 471 6.15 6.78 27.67
CA GLY A 471 6.84 7.15 26.43
C GLY A 471 8.12 7.99 26.59
N THR A 472 8.51 8.30 27.83
CA THR A 472 9.69 9.12 28.14
C THR A 472 10.98 8.29 28.22
N LEU A 473 12.13 8.97 28.17
CA LEU A 473 13.45 8.36 28.34
C LEU A 473 13.64 7.85 29.77
N TYR A 474 14.08 6.60 29.91
CA TYR A 474 14.46 6.00 31.19
C TYR A 474 15.74 5.17 31.04
N SER A 475 16.25 4.63 32.14
CA SER A 475 17.38 3.71 32.12
C SER A 475 17.30 2.74 33.28
N TYR A 476 17.75 1.51 33.07
CA TYR A 476 17.78 0.50 34.12
C TYR A 476 18.86 -0.53 33.87
N ASP A 477 19.16 -1.36 34.86
CA ASP A 477 20.20 -2.38 34.84
C ASP A 477 19.95 -3.45 33.77
N ALA A 478 20.99 -3.82 33.04
CA ALA A 478 20.92 -4.72 31.88
C ALA A 478 20.33 -6.10 32.22
N ASN A 479 20.57 -6.60 33.43
CA ASN A 479 20.07 -7.90 33.90
C ASN A 479 18.60 -7.89 34.33
N TYR A 480 17.91 -6.75 34.28
CA TYR A 480 16.53 -6.65 34.71
C TYR A 480 15.57 -7.39 33.77
N THR A 481 14.71 -8.23 34.33
CA THR A 481 13.85 -9.14 33.56
C THR A 481 12.45 -8.59 33.28
N GLY A 482 12.13 -7.39 33.76
CA GLY A 482 10.76 -6.84 33.73
C GLY A 482 10.42 -6.00 32.50
N TYR A 483 11.34 -5.81 31.56
CA TYR A 483 11.12 -4.95 30.38
C TYR A 483 10.85 -5.75 29.11
N GLY A 484 9.94 -5.21 28.30
CA GLY A 484 9.55 -5.75 27.01
C GLY A 484 10.61 -5.54 25.93
N VAL A 485 10.37 -6.19 24.80
CA VAL A 485 11.27 -6.17 23.63
C VAL A 485 10.50 -5.60 22.46
N ARG A 486 10.94 -4.43 21.95
CA ARG A 486 10.34 -3.74 20.79
C ARG A 486 11.37 -3.63 19.67
N PRO A 487 11.57 -4.69 18.87
CA PRO A 487 12.58 -4.70 17.82
C PRO A 487 12.26 -3.79 16.63
N LEU A 488 13.32 -3.45 15.90
CA LEU A 488 13.39 -2.65 14.68
C LEU A 488 14.15 -3.45 13.61
N CYS A 489 13.74 -3.35 12.35
CA CYS A 489 14.46 -3.93 11.23
C CYS A 489 14.38 -3.08 9.95
N LYS A 490 15.22 -3.41 8.97
CA LYS A 490 15.15 -2.91 7.60
C LYS A 490 14.63 -4.01 6.68
N PRO A 491 13.44 -3.88 6.09
CA PRO A 491 13.01 -4.79 5.03
C PRO A 491 13.71 -4.42 3.72
N LEU A 492 13.84 -5.39 2.80
CA LEU A 492 14.28 -5.12 1.43
C LEU A 492 13.31 -4.17 0.73
N SER A 493 13.84 -3.21 -0.04
CA SER A 493 13.03 -2.17 -0.70
C SER A 493 11.99 -2.71 -1.68
N ASN A 494 12.25 -3.86 -2.29
CA ASN A 494 11.35 -4.58 -3.20
C ASN A 494 10.47 -5.62 -2.48
N THR A 495 10.38 -5.60 -1.16
CA THR A 495 9.48 -6.48 -0.40
C THR A 495 8.04 -6.16 -0.78
N LEU A 496 7.26 -7.21 -1.03
CA LEU A 496 5.87 -7.09 -1.47
C LEU A 496 4.93 -7.55 -0.38
N VAL A 497 3.82 -6.85 -0.26
CA VAL A 497 2.75 -7.10 0.71
C VAL A 497 1.41 -7.10 0.01
N SER A 498 0.40 -7.74 0.60
CA SER A 498 -0.97 -7.78 0.07
C SER A 498 -1.48 -6.41 -0.38
N ILE A 499 -2.35 -6.40 -1.39
CA ILE A 499 -2.96 -5.16 -1.90
C ILE A 499 -3.89 -4.55 -0.84
N GLU A 500 -4.64 -5.40 -0.14
CA GLU A 500 -5.56 -5.01 0.92
C GLU A 500 -5.09 -5.50 2.29
N SER A 501 -5.53 -4.81 3.34
CA SER A 501 -5.33 -5.26 4.71
C SER A 501 -6.30 -6.39 5.06
N ASP A 502 -5.87 -7.29 5.94
CA ASP A 502 -6.74 -8.31 6.54
C ASP A 502 -7.76 -7.72 7.54
N SER A 503 -8.55 -8.59 8.17
CA SER A 503 -9.56 -8.20 9.17
C SER A 503 -9.00 -7.50 10.42
N GLU A 504 -7.69 -7.56 10.65
CA GLU A 504 -7.00 -6.85 11.74
C GLU A 504 -6.34 -5.54 11.26
N GLY A 505 -6.61 -5.13 10.01
CA GLY A 505 -6.02 -3.94 9.40
C GLY A 505 -4.52 -4.11 9.09
N CYS A 506 -4.04 -5.35 8.91
CA CYS A 506 -2.65 -5.64 8.62
C CYS A 506 -2.44 -6.12 7.18
N PHE A 507 -1.39 -5.63 6.52
CA PHE A 507 -0.91 -6.21 5.26
C PHE A 507 -0.04 -7.45 5.52
N THR A 508 0.03 -8.39 4.59
CA THR A 508 0.81 -9.64 4.73
C THR A 508 1.87 -9.77 3.65
N ILE A 509 3.05 -10.30 3.97
CA ILE A 509 4.15 -10.53 3.00
C ILE A 509 3.73 -11.56 1.94
N VAL A 510 3.81 -11.21 0.65
CA VAL A 510 3.40 -12.05 -0.49
C VAL A 510 4.55 -12.56 -1.35
#